data_AF-D0I6A5-F1
#
_entry.id   AF-D0I6A5-F1
#
_cell.length_a   1.000
_cell.length_b   1.000
_cell.length_c   1.000
_cell.angle_alpha   90.00
_cell.angle_beta   90.00
_cell.angle_gamma   90.00
#
_symmetry.space_group_name_H-M   'P 1'
#
loop_
_entity.id
_entity.type
_entity.pdbx_description
1 polymer ?
#
loop_
_entity_poly.entity_id
_entity_poly.type
_entity_poly.pdbx_seq_one_letter_code
_entity_poly.pdbx_strand_id
1 'polypeptide(L)'
;MIPIGDTDFGVYGRGNIISDKYKTGHFWSWNMAVGAGYYLNDSVIPLATVGKCFSNYSTCYFNTRHPTANDDDIDAIYYGLGAYIKDPFFNGMWEISGDWSPYKGYNGMSLYIGYGVKF
;
A
#
# COMPACT_ATOMS: atom_id res chain seq x y z
N MET A 1 -7.05 -31.74 -10.50
CA MET A 1 -6.79 -30.36 -10.06
C MET A 1 -8.14 -29.81 -9.65
N ILE A 2 -8.41 -29.74 -8.34
CA ILE A 2 -9.72 -29.33 -7.82
C ILE A 2 -9.83 -27.84 -8.11
N PRO A 3 -10.81 -27.39 -8.90
CA PRO A 3 -10.99 -25.97 -9.13
C PRO A 3 -11.44 -25.36 -7.80
N ILE A 4 -10.76 -24.31 -7.35
CA ILE A 4 -11.26 -23.43 -6.30
C ILE A 4 -12.50 -22.74 -6.91
N GLY A 5 -13.65 -23.40 -6.79
CA GLY A 5 -14.87 -23.09 -7.52
C GLY A 5 -15.77 -22.03 -6.88
N ASP A 6 -15.51 -21.64 -5.63
CA ASP A 6 -16.35 -20.71 -4.87
C ASP A 6 -15.53 -20.03 -3.77
N THR A 7 -14.48 -19.29 -4.13
CA THR A 7 -13.87 -18.38 -3.14
C THR A 7 -14.08 -16.96 -3.61
N ASP A 8 -14.95 -16.24 -2.90
CA ASP A 8 -15.10 -14.78 -2.90
C ASP A 8 -13.82 -14.08 -2.39
N PHE A 9 -12.65 -14.67 -2.59
CA PHE A 9 -11.36 -14.16 -2.11
C PHE A 9 -10.40 -13.97 -3.28
N GLY A 10 -9.84 -12.77 -3.37
CA GLY A 10 -8.76 -12.43 -4.30
C GLY A 10 -7.47 -12.14 -3.54
N VAL A 11 -6.33 -12.47 -4.13
CA VAL A 11 -5.01 -12.02 -3.63
C VAL A 11 -4.63 -10.72 -4.34
N TYR A 12 -4.17 -9.75 -3.56
CA TYR A 12 -3.77 -8.44 -4.03
C TYR A 12 -2.28 -8.22 -3.79
N GLY A 13 -1.58 -7.62 -4.76
CA GLY A 13 -0.19 -7.20 -4.63
C GLY A 13 -0.01 -5.75 -5.10
N ARG A 14 0.75 -4.96 -4.34
CA ARG A 14 1.15 -3.58 -4.67
C ARG A 14 2.64 -3.42 -4.55
N GLY A 15 3.25 -2.76 -5.54
CA GLY A 15 4.61 -2.24 -5.45
C GLY A 15 4.59 -0.74 -5.73
N ASN A 16 5.06 0.05 -4.77
CA ASN A 16 5.19 1.49 -4.90
C ASN A 16 6.66 1.88 -4.88
N ILE A 17 7.09 2.70 -5.83
CA ILE A 17 8.39 3.39 -5.77
C ILE A 17 8.12 4.80 -5.31
N ILE A 18 8.71 5.17 -4.17
CA ILE A 18 8.62 6.50 -3.59
C ILE A 18 9.95 7.18 -3.89
N SER A 19 9.92 8.17 -4.77
CA SER A 19 11.05 9.05 -5.02
C SER A 19 10.81 10.34 -4.24
N ASP A 20 11.66 10.61 -3.25
CA ASP A 20 11.58 11.83 -2.46
C ASP A 20 12.85 12.67 -2.65
N LYS A 21 12.65 13.98 -2.73
CA LYS A 21 13.71 14.98 -2.78
C LYS A 21 13.68 15.76 -1.49
N TYR A 22 14.42 15.27 -0.49
CA TYR A 22 14.68 16.03 0.73
C TYR A 22 15.94 16.88 0.58
N LYS A 23 16.07 17.92 1.42
CA LYS A 23 17.07 19.01 1.34
C LYS A 23 18.54 18.58 1.10
N THR A 24 18.90 17.31 1.31
CA THR A 24 20.25 16.76 1.23
C THR A 24 20.50 15.79 0.06
N GLY A 25 19.51 15.45 -0.78
CA GLY A 25 19.74 14.54 -1.92
C GLY A 25 18.49 13.93 -2.57
N HIS A 26 18.72 12.95 -3.45
CA HIS A 26 17.69 12.10 -4.05
C HIS A 26 17.62 10.78 -3.27
N PHE A 27 16.45 10.45 -2.74
CA PHE A 27 16.22 9.24 -1.96
C PHE A 27 15.16 8.37 -2.64
N TRP A 28 15.25 7.06 -2.42
CA TRP A 28 14.29 6.11 -2.96
C TRP A 28 13.84 5.14 -1.89
N SER A 29 12.54 4.90 -1.86
CA SER A 29 11.95 3.84 -1.05
C SER A 29 11.11 2.96 -1.94
N TRP A 30 10.99 1.69 -1.55
CA TRP A 30 9.99 0.81 -2.09
C TRP A 30 8.99 0.42 -1.00
N ASN A 31 7.72 0.29 -1.34
CA ASN A 31 6.75 -0.35 -0.47
C ASN A 31 6.11 -1.48 -1.25
N MET A 32 6.22 -2.69 -0.70
CA MET A 32 5.55 -3.88 -1.23
C MET A 32 4.46 -4.28 -0.26
N ALA A 33 3.22 -4.35 -0.74
CA ALA A 33 2.09 -4.84 0.03
C ALA A 33 1.48 -6.07 -0.61
N VAL A 34 1.07 -7.02 0.22
CA VAL A 34 0.26 -8.17 -0.16
C VAL A 34 -0.99 -8.17 0.69
N GLY A 35 -2.11 -8.60 0.12
CA GLY A 35 -3.37 -8.61 0.84
C GLY A 35 -4.37 -9.59 0.27
N ALA A 36 -5.50 -9.66 0.97
CA ALA A 36 -6.67 -10.38 0.54
C ALA A 36 -7.83 -9.40 0.37
N GLY A 37 -8.59 -9.58 -0.70
CA GLY A 37 -9.87 -8.91 -0.93
C GLY A 37 -11.01 -9.91 -0.82
N TYR A 38 -12.17 -9.45 -0.33
CA TYR A 38 -13.40 -10.24 -0.29
C TYR A 38 -14.45 -9.64 -1.23
N TYR A 39 -15.06 -10.43 -2.10
CA TYR A 39 -16.10 -9.97 -3.02
C TYR A 39 -17.43 -9.86 -2.25
N LEU A 40 -17.72 -8.67 -1.72
CA LEU A 40 -18.95 -8.44 -0.96
C LEU A 40 -20.18 -8.38 -1.87
N ASN A 41 -20.02 -7.85 -3.07
CA ASN A 41 -20.98 -7.88 -4.17
C ASN A 41 -20.25 -7.61 -5.50
N ASP A 42 -20.98 -7.56 -6.62
CA ASP A 42 -20.43 -7.33 -7.96
C ASP A 42 -19.76 -5.95 -8.15
N SER A 43 -19.95 -5.03 -7.20
CA SER A 43 -19.53 -3.64 -7.30
C SER A 43 -18.43 -3.25 -6.32
N VAL A 44 -18.29 -3.95 -5.19
CA VAL A 44 -17.39 -3.54 -4.09
C VAL A 44 -16.60 -4.74 -3.55
N ILE A 45 -15.28 -4.56 -3.48
CA ILE A 45 -14.33 -5.55 -2.98
C ILE A 45 -13.53 -4.89 -1.85
N PRO A 46 -13.96 -5.00 -0.58
CA PRO A 46 -13.11 -4.64 0.56
C PRO A 46 -11.80 -5.44 0.53
N LEU A 47 -10.70 -4.81 0.95
CA LEU A 47 -9.37 -5.40 1.03
C LEU A 47 -8.67 -5.07 2.33
N ALA A 48 -7.84 -6.01 2.77
CA ALA A 48 -6.89 -5.82 3.85
C ALA A 48 -5.48 -6.19 3.36
N THR A 49 -4.49 -5.40 3.71
CA THR A 49 -3.12 -5.56 3.25
C THR A 49 -2.13 -5.51 4.41
N VAL A 50 -1.03 -6.24 4.25
CA VAL A 50 0.18 -6.06 5.03
C VAL A 50 1.29 -5.74 4.04
N GLY A 51 2.02 -4.67 4.30
CA GLY A 51 3.13 -4.25 3.47
C GLY A 51 4.40 -4.03 4.26
N LYS A 52 5.51 -4.08 3.55
CA LYS A 52 6.81 -3.69 4.07
C LYS A 52 7.37 -2.59 3.18
N CYS A 53 7.69 -1.47 3.81
CA CYS A 53 8.47 -0.42 3.19
C CYS A 53 9.93 -0.62 3.59
N PHE A 54 10.80 -0.56 2.60
CA PHE A 54 12.22 -0.44 2.82
C PHE A 54 12.69 0.83 2.14
N SER A 55 13.67 1.46 2.76
CA SER A 55 14.21 2.68 2.23
C SER A 55 15.67 2.83 2.62
N ASN A 56 16.44 3.38 1.70
CA ASN A 56 17.83 3.78 1.94
C ASN A 56 17.92 5.05 2.83
N TYR A 57 16.78 5.61 3.22
CA TYR A 57 16.66 6.78 4.08
C TYR A 57 15.29 6.84 4.76
N SER A 58 15.06 7.68 5.77
CA SER A 58 13.87 7.62 6.64
C SER A 58 12.49 7.98 6.01
N THR A 59 12.34 7.89 4.69
CA THR A 59 11.17 8.31 3.90
C THR A 59 9.95 7.37 3.99
N CYS A 60 10.09 6.14 4.51
CA CYS A 60 8.92 5.33 4.84
C CYS A 60 8.05 6.02 5.91
N TYR A 61 8.67 6.61 6.94
CA TYR A 61 7.95 7.41 7.94
C TYR A 61 7.90 8.86 7.54
N PHE A 62 6.88 9.22 6.75
CA PHE A 62 6.61 10.62 6.48
C PHE A 62 6.53 11.42 7.79
N ASN A 63 7.38 12.45 7.87
CA ASN A 63 7.25 13.67 8.67
C ASN A 63 7.76 13.77 10.12
N THR A 64 8.49 12.82 10.70
CA THR A 64 8.92 12.97 12.12
C THR A 64 10.36 12.63 12.48
N ARG A 65 11.16 12.02 11.59
CA ARG A 65 12.59 11.79 11.86
C ARG A 65 13.46 12.94 11.39
N HIS A 66 14.37 13.38 12.26
CA HIS A 66 15.38 14.38 11.93
C HIS A 66 16.36 13.83 10.87
N PRO A 67 16.64 14.58 9.79
CA PRO A 67 17.45 14.17 8.63
C PRO A 67 18.97 14.12 8.91
N THR A 68 19.39 13.86 10.15
CA THR A 68 20.80 13.87 10.56
C THR A 68 21.26 12.57 11.20
N ALA A 69 20.40 11.57 11.34
CA ALA A 69 20.79 10.23 11.77
C ALA A 69 21.23 9.41 10.55
N ASN A 70 22.55 9.20 10.43
CA ASN A 70 23.21 8.57 9.27
C ASN A 70 23.12 7.03 9.22
N ASP A 71 22.29 6.38 10.04
CA ASP A 71 22.34 4.91 10.26
C ASP A 71 20.95 4.23 10.26
N ASP A 72 19.98 4.75 9.52
CA ASP A 72 18.61 4.25 9.59
C ASP A 72 18.16 3.68 8.24
N ASP A 73 18.67 2.50 7.87
CA ASP A 73 17.90 1.57 7.04
C ASP A 73 16.60 1.28 7.81
N ILE A 74 15.49 1.78 7.29
CA ILE A 74 14.20 1.67 7.97
C ILE A 74 13.40 0.57 7.30
N ASP A 75 13.17 -0.49 8.07
CA ASP A 75 12.23 -1.56 7.76
C ASP A 75 10.91 -1.32 8.50
N ALA A 76 9.90 -0.93 7.74
CA ALA A 76 8.62 -0.47 8.24
C ALA A 76 7.50 -1.42 7.82
N ILE A 77 6.73 -1.96 8.77
CA ILE A 77 5.55 -2.79 8.46
C ILE A 77 4.31 -1.91 8.45
N TYR A 78 3.55 -1.96 7.36
CA TYR A 78 2.29 -1.25 7.16
C TYR A 78 1.13 -2.24 7.22
N TYR A 79 0.05 -1.80 7.83
CA TYR A 79 -1.24 -2.48 7.83
C TYR A 79 -2.22 -1.57 7.10
N GLY A 80 -2.84 -2.09 6.04
CA GLY A 80 -3.73 -1.33 5.19
C GLY A 80 -5.12 -1.93 5.13
N LEU A 81 -6.09 -1.05 4.91
CA LEU A 81 -7.49 -1.37 4.65
C LEU A 81 -7.98 -0.49 3.51
N GLY A 82 -8.91 -1.01 2.71
CA GLY A 82 -9.49 -0.26 1.62
C GLY A 82 -10.60 -1.01 0.91
N ALA A 83 -10.95 -0.52 -0.27
CA ALA A 83 -11.84 -1.21 -1.17
C ALA A 83 -11.53 -0.88 -2.63
N TYR A 84 -11.82 -1.85 -3.51
CA TYR A 84 -12.04 -1.60 -4.92
C TYR A 84 -13.52 -1.39 -5.19
N ILE A 85 -13.85 -0.41 -6.03
CA ILE A 85 -15.20 -0.11 -6.47
C ILE A 85 -15.22 -0.24 -7.99
N LYS A 86 -16.03 -1.13 -8.52
CA LYS A 86 -16.18 -1.33 -9.96
C LYS A 86 -16.83 -0.09 -10.59
N ASP A 87 -16.20 0.43 -11.63
CA ASP A 87 -16.80 1.50 -12.43
C ASP A 87 -17.92 0.88 -13.31
N PRO A 88 -19.16 1.42 -13.27
CA PRO A 88 -20.27 0.87 -14.04
C PRO A 88 -20.24 1.29 -15.53
N PHE A 89 -19.48 2.33 -15.88
CA PHE A 89 -19.44 2.89 -17.23
C PHE A 89 -18.22 2.40 -18.03
N PHE A 90 -17.11 2.20 -17.34
CA PHE A 90 -15.87 1.69 -17.91
C PHE A 90 -15.52 0.38 -17.21
N ASN A 91 -14.96 -0.61 -17.91
CA ASN A 91 -14.55 -1.89 -17.31
C ASN A 91 -13.30 -1.74 -16.42
N GLY A 92 -13.32 -0.77 -15.50
CA GLY A 92 -12.27 -0.42 -14.58
C GLY A 92 -12.72 -0.51 -13.13
N MET A 93 -11.79 -0.22 -12.23
CA MET A 93 -11.97 -0.28 -10.79
C MET A 93 -11.29 0.93 -10.15
N TRP A 94 -12.04 1.66 -9.34
CA TRP A 94 -11.54 2.65 -8.43
C TRP A 94 -10.94 1.97 -7.21
N GLU A 95 -9.79 2.46 -6.77
CA GLU A 95 -9.16 2.06 -5.52
C GLU A 95 -9.23 3.21 -4.54
N ILE A 96 -9.70 2.92 -3.33
CA ILE A 96 -9.54 3.81 -2.18
C ILE A 96 -8.98 2.95 -1.05
N SER A 97 -7.74 3.22 -0.63
CA SER A 97 -7.11 2.48 0.45
C SER A 97 -6.26 3.39 1.32
N GLY A 98 -6.14 3.06 2.59
CA GLY A 98 -5.22 3.71 3.51
C GLY A 98 -4.35 2.68 4.19
N ASP A 99 -3.13 3.08 4.56
CA ASP A 99 -2.26 2.26 5.38
C ASP A 99 -1.71 3.02 6.58
N TRP A 100 -1.33 2.24 7.59
CA TRP A 100 -0.76 2.74 8.84
C TRP A 100 0.41 1.86 9.27
N SER A 101 1.48 2.49 9.73
CA SER A 101 2.64 1.82 10.30
C SER A 101 3.00 2.40 11.68
N PRO A 102 2.94 1.58 12.74
CA PRO A 102 3.56 1.90 14.02
C PRO A 102 5.02 1.46 14.03
N TYR A 103 5.96 2.36 14.32
CA TYR A 103 7.37 2.00 14.46
C TYR A 103 8.12 2.89 15.42
N LYS A 104 8.75 2.28 16.42
CA LYS A 104 9.58 2.96 17.42
C LYS A 104 8.93 4.23 17.99
N GLY A 105 7.61 4.23 18.19
CA GLY A 105 6.85 5.37 18.73
C GLY A 105 6.35 6.39 17.69
N TYR A 106 6.67 6.20 16.41
CA TYR A 106 6.17 7.02 15.29
C TYR A 106 5.00 6.33 14.59
N ASN A 107 4.08 7.15 14.07
CA ASN A 107 2.94 6.71 13.27
C ASN A 107 3.05 7.30 11.87
N GLY A 108 3.25 6.44 10.87
CA GLY A 108 3.11 6.79 9.47
C GLY A 108 1.72 6.42 8.97
N MET A 109 1.07 7.29 8.20
CA MET A 109 -0.22 7.01 7.58
C MET A 109 -0.20 7.49 6.13
N SER A 110 -0.73 6.67 5.23
CA SER A 110 -0.85 7.01 3.81
C SER A 110 -2.28 6.82 3.34
N LEU A 111 -2.70 7.63 2.37
CA LEU A 111 -3.97 7.48 1.66
C LEU A 111 -3.66 7.31 0.17
N TYR A 112 -4.30 6.32 -0.44
CA TYR A 112 -4.19 5.98 -1.84
C TYR A 112 -5.55 6.12 -2.50
N ILE A 113 -5.54 6.80 -3.64
CA ILE A 113 -6.67 6.87 -4.56
C ILE A 113 -6.11 6.49 -5.93
N GLY A 114 -6.70 5.48 -6.54
CA GLY A 114 -6.23 4.94 -7.82
C GLY A 114 -7.39 4.55 -8.72
N TYR A 115 -7.07 4.36 -10.01
CA TYR A 115 -7.99 3.81 -10.99
C TYR A 115 -7.24 2.79 -11.84
N GLY A 116 -7.78 1.57 -11.93
CA GLY A 116 -7.23 0.49 -12.73
C GLY A 116 -8.22 0.04 -13.80
N VAL A 117 -7.71 -0.49 -14.91
CA VAL A 117 -8.53 -1.09 -15.97
C VAL A 117 -8.37 -2.59 -15.91
N LYS A 118 -9.48 -3.34 -16.00
CA LYS A 118 -9.48 -4.79 -16.06
C LYS A 118 -9.46 -5.23 -17.52
N PHE A 119 -8.47 -6.05 -17.89
CA PHE A 119 -8.36 -6.70 -19.20
C PHE A 119 -8.57 -8.21 -19.08
#